data_AF-A0A9Q9UV03-F1
#
_entry.id   AF-A0A9Q9UV03-F1
#
_cell.length_a   1.000
_cell.length_b   1.000
_cell.length_c   1.000
_cell.angle_alpha   90.00
_cell.angle_beta   90.00
_cell.angle_gamma   90.00
#
_symmetry.space_group_name_H-M   'P 1'
#
loop_
_entity.id
_entity.type
_entity.pdbx_description
1 polymer ?
#
loop_
_entity_poly.entity_id
_entity_poly.type
_entity_poly.pdbx_seq_one_letter_code
_entity_poly.pdbx_strand_id
1 'polypeptide(L)' 'MAESFVKTMKRDYVSWMPKPDATTALQNLAIAFGHYNELHPHSALKYRSPREFRQQANSLT' A
#
# COMPACT_ATOMS: atom_id res chain seq x y z
N MET A 1 -9.40 -9.66 4.81
CA MET A 1 -8.83 -8.62 3.91
C MET A 1 -8.31 -7.41 4.67
N ALA A 2 -9.05 -6.88 5.66
CA ALA A 2 -8.54 -5.79 6.51
C ALA A 2 -7.34 -6.20 7.38
N GLU A 3 -7.34 -7.40 7.96
CA GLU A 3 -6.24 -7.87 8.81
C GLU A 3 -4.91 -8.03 8.04
N SER A 4 -4.95 -8.64 6.86
CA SER A 4 -3.78 -8.79 5.99
C SER A 4 -3.22 -7.44 5.57
N PHE A 5 -4.09 -6.47 5.26
CA PHE A 5 -3.68 -5.10 4.97
C PHE A 5 -2.95 -4.46 6.14
N VAL A 6 -3.53 -4.49 7.35
CA VAL A 6 -2.90 -3.90 8.54
C VAL A 6 -1.57 -4.58 8.85
N LYS A 7 -1.48 -5.91 8.68
CA LYS A 7 -0.24 -6.66 8.88
C LYS A 7 0.86 -6.23 7.91
N THR A 8 0.56 -6.12 6.62
CA THR A 8 1.49 -5.64 5.59
C THR A 8 1.91 -4.19 5.85
N MET A 9 0.95 -3.30 6.11
CA MET A 9 1.24 -1.89 6.41
C MET A 9 2.18 -1.75 7.61
N LYS A 10 1.90 -2.46 8.71
CA LYS A 10 2.75 -2.41 9.90
C LYS A 10 4.14 -2.98 9.62
N ARG A 11 4.21 -4.20 9.07
CA ARG A 11 5.47 -4.96 8.91
C ARG A 11 6.41 -4.34 7.87
N ASP A 12 5.87 -3.95 6.71
CA ASP A 12 6.69 -3.63 5.53
C ASP A 12 6.92 -2.14 5.36
N TYR A 13 6.08 -1.29 5.96
CA TYR A 13 6.17 0.16 5.82
C TYR A 13 6.44 0.84 7.15
N VAL A 14 5.52 0.71 8.12
CA VAL A 14 5.58 1.46 9.39
C VAL A 14 6.82 1.10 10.21
N SER A 15 7.21 -0.17 10.23
CA SER A 15 8.43 -0.62 10.93
C SER A 15 9.70 0.07 10.41
N TRP A 16 9.74 0.40 9.12
CA TRP A 16 10.94 0.90 8.45
C TRP A 16 10.94 2.42 8.23
N MET A 17 9.77 3.07 8.27
CA MET A 17 9.71 4.51 8.03
C MET A 17 10.24 5.32 9.25
N PRO A 18 11.01 6.40 9.01
CA PRO A 18 11.36 7.35 10.05
C PRO A 18 10.09 8.05 10.56
N LYS A 19 10.07 8.38 11.85
CA LYS A 19 8.89 8.96 12.52
C LYS A 19 9.33 9.80 13.73
N PRO A 20 10.19 10.82 13.52
CA PRO A 20 10.73 11.67 14.59
C PRO A 20 9.65 12.54 15.26
N ASP A 21 8.57 12.85 14.55
CA ASP A 21 7.43 13.62 15.04
C ASP A 21 6.14 13.21 14.30
N ALA A 22 5.00 13.71 14.80
CA ALA A 22 3.69 13.36 14.28
C ALA A 22 3.47 13.82 12.82
N THR A 23 3.96 15.00 12.45
CA THR A 23 3.82 15.55 11.09
C THR A 23 4.58 14.67 10.10
N THR A 24 5.83 14.33 10.42
CA THR A 24 6.65 13.43 9.59
C THR A 24 6.03 12.03 9.52
N ALA A 25 5.49 11.50 10.62
CA ALA A 25 4.82 10.20 10.63
C ALA A 25 3.59 10.18 9.70
N LEU A 26 2.78 11.24 9.70
CA LEU A 26 1.61 11.36 8.82
C LEU A 26 2.01 11.47 7.34
N GLN A 27 3.06 12.24 7.02
CA GLN A 27 3.59 12.32 5.67
C GLN A 27 4.09 10.95 5.17
N ASN A 28 4.83 10.23 6.01
CA ASN A 28 5.32 8.90 5.66
C ASN A 28 4.21 7.86 5.54
N LEU A 29 3.12 7.98 6.30
CA LEU A 29 1.92 7.16 6.09
C LEU A 29 1.28 7.42 4.73
N ALA A 30 1.17 8.69 4.31
CA ALA A 30 0.66 9.02 2.99
C ALA A 30 1.52 8.41 1.87
N ILE A 31 2.85 8.48 2.01
CA ILE A 31 3.79 7.85 1.08
C ILE A 31 3.61 6.32 1.08
N ALA A 32 3.50 5.69 2.25
CA ALA A 32 3.31 4.25 2.37
C ALA A 32 2.00 3.79 1.70
N PHE A 33 0.90 4.52 1.88
CA PHE A 33 -0.35 4.23 1.19
C PHE A 33 -0.23 4.41 -0.33
N GLY A 34 0.49 5.42 -0.79
CA GLY A 34 0.81 5.58 -2.21
C GLY A 34 1.55 4.36 -2.75
N HIS A 35 2.64 3.96 -2.11
CA HIS A 35 3.43 2.81 -2.52
C HIS A 35 2.62 1.50 -2.48
N TYR A 36 1.80 1.29 -1.44
CA TYR A 36 0.89 0.15 -1.36
C TYR A 36 -0.08 0.09 -2.55
N ASN A 37 -0.71 1.21 -2.88
CA ASN A 37 -1.75 1.25 -3.93
C ASN A 37 -1.19 1.25 -5.35
N GLU A 38 0.00 1.82 -5.57
CA GLU A 38 0.56 2.04 -6.90
C GLU A 38 1.60 0.98 -7.29
N LEU A 39 2.40 0.48 -6.33
CA LEU A 39 3.63 -0.25 -6.62
C LEU A 39 3.72 -1.64 -5.96
N HIS A 40 3.01 -1.87 -4.85
CA HIS A 40 3.15 -3.11 -4.09
C HIS A 40 2.55 -4.31 -4.84
N PRO A 41 3.34 -5.37 -5.12
CA PRO A 41 2.83 -6.53 -5.82
C PRO A 41 2.02 -7.43 -4.88
N HIS A 42 0.79 -7.79 -5.28
CA HIS A 42 -0.05 -8.72 -4.52
C HIS A 42 -0.27 -10.03 -5.25
N SER A 43 0.09 -11.16 -4.64
CA SER A 43 -0.10 -12.49 -5.23
C SER A 43 -1.56 -12.77 -5.62
N ALA A 44 -2.51 -12.38 -4.76
CA ALA A 44 -3.95 -12.47 -5.03
C ALA A 44 -4.40 -11.61 -6.22
N LEU A 45 -3.65 -10.55 -6.57
CA LEU A 45 -3.91 -9.68 -7.70
C LEU A 45 -3.06 -10.03 -8.94
N LYS A 46 -2.56 -11.27 -9.02
CA LYS A 46 -1.63 -11.73 -10.08
C LYS A 46 -0.37 -10.86 -10.15
N TYR A 47 0.16 -10.50 -8.98
CA TYR A 47 1.34 -9.64 -8.79
C TYR A 47 1.19 -8.20 -9.30
N ARG A 48 -0.03 -7.73 -9.52
CA ARG A 48 -0.31 -6.32 -9.81
C ARG A 48 -0.50 -5.50 -8.53
N SER A 49 -0.33 -4.19 -8.65
CA SER A 49 -0.75 -3.25 -7.61
C SER A 49 -2.28 -3.14 -7.54
N PRO A 50 -2.83 -2.67 -6.41
CA PRO A 50 -4.27 -2.44 -6.27
C PRO A 50 -4.83 -1.45 -7.31
N ARG A 51 -4.06 -0.46 -7.75
CA ARG A 51 -4.52 0.48 -8.78
C ARG A 51 -4.50 -0.13 -10.17
N GLU A 52 -3.42 -0.82 -10.54
CA GLU A 52 -3.34 -1.55 -11.81
C GLU A 52 -4.47 -2.58 -11.96
N PHE A 53 -4.74 -3.34 -10.90
CA PHE A 53 -5.81 -4.33 -10.91
C PHE A 53 -7.19 -3.69 -11.17
N ARG A 54 -7.48 -2.55 -10.53
CA ARG A 54 -8.72 -1.79 -10.74
C ARG A 54 -8.82 -1.20 -12.14
N GLN A 55 -7.73 -0.63 -12.65
CA GLN A 55 -7.69 -0.07 -14.01
C GLN A 55 -7.97 -1.15 -15.06
N GLN A 56 -7.36 -2.33 -14.91
CA GLN A 56 -7.60 -3.43 -15.83
C GLN A 56 -9.04 -3.96 -15.74
N ALA A 57 -9.61 -4.07 -14.53
CA ALA A 57 -11.01 -4.47 -14.37
C ALA A 57 -11.96 -3.47 -15.07
N ASN A 58 -11.69 -2.17 -14.94
CA ASN A 58 -12.50 -1.12 -15.57
C ASN A 58 -12.32 -1.06 -17.09
N SER A 59 -11.17 -1.46 -17.64
CA SER A 59 -10.96 -1.50 -19.10
C SER A 59 -11.68 -2.66 -19.81
N LEU A 60 -12.21 -3.61 -19.04
CA LEU A 60 -12.93 -4.78 -19.55
C LEU A 60 -14.45 -4.60 -19.50
N THR A 61 -14.93 -3.41 -19.11
CA THR A 61 -16.34 -3.00 -19.07
C THR A 61 -16.57 -1.90 -20.09
#